data_AF-A0A3B0SED8-F1
#
_entry.id   AF-A0A3B0SED8-F1
#
_cell.length_a   1.000
_cell.length_b   1.000
_cell.length_c   1.000
_cell.angle_alpha   90.00
_cell.angle_beta   90.00
_cell.angle_gamma   90.00
#
_symmetry.space_group_name_H-M   'P 1'
#
loop_
_entity.id
_entity.type
_entity.pdbx_description
1 polymer ?
#
loop_
_entity_poly.entity_id
_entity_poly.type
_entity_poly.pdbx_seq_one_letter_code
_entity_poly.pdbx_strand_id
1 'polypeptide(L)'
;AAVSKVGASRRTLERLFRSETQMTLGGWQRRARVLAAIELMADNPSVTRTATLVGYATPSSFVAAFKSELGVPPRAFMMASSD
;
A
#
# COMPACT_ATOMS: atom_id res chain seq x y z
N ALA A 1 -18.75 -15.94 -7.80
CA ALA A 1 -19.97 -15.89 -6.98
C ALA A 1 -20.02 -14.56 -6.24
N ALA A 2 -21.22 -13.97 -6.15
CA ALA A 2 -21.51 -12.56 -5.90
C ALA A 2 -20.91 -11.95 -4.62
N VAL A 3 -20.30 -10.77 -4.76
CA VAL A 3 -20.16 -9.81 -3.65
C VAL A 3 -21.52 -9.17 -3.43
N SER A 4 -22.32 -9.78 -2.56
CA SER A 4 -23.58 -9.22 -2.07
C SER A 4 -23.71 -9.49 -0.58
N LYS A 5 -22.84 -8.84 0.21
CA LYS A 5 -22.97 -8.78 1.69
C LYS A 5 -23.12 -7.38 2.25
N VAL A 6 -23.29 -6.37 1.41
CA VAL A 6 -23.62 -5.02 1.84
C VAL A 6 -24.70 -4.52 0.89
N GLY A 7 -25.86 -4.09 1.39
CA GLY A 7 -27.00 -3.60 0.59
C GLY A 7 -26.73 -2.30 -0.18
N ALA A 8 -25.47 -2.00 -0.47
CA ALA A 8 -24.99 -0.79 -1.11
C ALA A 8 -24.29 -1.14 -2.42
N SER A 9 -24.61 -0.42 -3.49
CA SER A 9 -23.87 -0.53 -4.74
C SER A 9 -22.38 -0.22 -4.54
N ARG A 10 -21.50 -0.76 -5.40
CA ARG A 10 -20.08 -0.41 -5.44
C ARG A 10 -19.86 1.12 -5.40
N ARG A 11 -20.67 1.88 -6.17
CA ARG A 11 -20.60 3.34 -6.22
C ARG A 11 -20.94 4.00 -4.88
N THR A 12 -21.92 3.45 -4.15
CA THR A 12 -22.28 3.93 -2.80
C THR A 12 -21.13 3.68 -1.83
N LEU A 13 -20.54 2.48 -1.86
CA LEU A 13 -19.40 2.13 -1.01
C LEU A 13 -18.17 2.99 -1.30
N GLU A 14 -17.82 3.20 -2.57
CA GLU A 14 -16.69 4.04 -2.97
C GLU A 14 -16.89 5.51 -2.56
N ARG A 15 -18.12 6.02 -2.64
CA ARG A 15 -18.45 7.38 -2.19
C ARG A 15 -18.34 7.52 -0.68
N LEU A 16 -18.92 6.60 0.08
CA LEU A 16 -18.86 6.61 1.55
C LEU A 16 -17.42 6.48 2.04
N PHE A 17 -16.67 5.54 1.46
CA PHE A 17 -15.25 5.37 1.78
C PHE A 17 -14.46 6.65 1.53
N ARG A 18 -14.68 7.30 0.39
CA ARG A 18 -14.02 8.57 0.08
C ARG A 18 -14.45 9.69 1.02
N SER A 19 -15.73 9.79 1.39
CA SER A 19 -16.16 10.83 2.33
C SER A 19 -15.54 10.68 3.71
N GLU A 20 -15.32 9.44 4.15
CA GLU A 20 -14.75 9.17 5.48
C GLU A 20 -13.22 9.24 5.49
N THR A 21 -12.55 8.71 4.47
CA THR A 21 -11.08 8.60 4.44
C THR A 21 -10.40 9.70 3.65
N GLN A 22 -11.16 10.50 2.89
CA GLN A 22 -10.67 11.45 1.90
C GLN A 22 -9.79 10.81 0.80
N MET A 23 -9.81 9.48 0.67
CA MET A 23 -9.01 8.72 -0.28
C MET A 23 -9.89 7.84 -1.16
N THR A 24 -9.37 7.48 -2.34
CA THR A 24 -9.96 6.38 -3.11
C THR A 24 -9.63 5.06 -2.42
N LEU A 25 -10.45 4.03 -2.61
CA LEU A 25 -10.14 2.69 -2.11
C LEU A 25 -8.77 2.18 -2.60
N GLY A 26 -8.43 2.44 -3.86
CA GLY A 26 -7.12 2.07 -4.42
C GLY A 26 -5.96 2.84 -3.80
N GLY A 27 -6.15 4.12 -3.49
CA GLY A 27 -5.16 4.93 -2.78
C GLY A 27 -4.95 4.44 -1.35
N TRP A 28 -6.04 4.13 -0.65
CA TRP A 28 -5.94 3.53 0.69
C TRP A 28 -5.25 2.16 0.66
N GLN A 29 -5.60 1.29 -0.29
CA GLN A 29 -4.92 -0.01 -0.45
C GLN A 29 -3.43 0.15 -0.71
N ARG A 30 -3.04 1.14 -1.54
CA ARG A 30 -1.63 1.45 -1.80
C ARG A 30 -0.92 1.88 -0.52
N ARG A 31 -1.49 2.82 0.23
CA ARG A 31 -0.94 3.29 1.50
C ARG A 31 -0.82 2.16 2.52
N ALA A 32 -1.86 1.33 2.67
CA ALA A 32 -1.86 0.19 3.58
C ALA A 32 -0.74 -0.81 3.25
N ARG A 33 -0.52 -1.11 1.95
CA ARG A 33 0.60 -1.98 1.50
C ARG A 33 1.96 -1.36 1.81
N VAL A 34 2.13 -0.06 1.64
CA VAL A 34 3.38 0.64 1.95
C VAL A 34 3.67 0.59 3.45
N LEU A 35 2.67 0.80 4.30
CA LEU A 35 2.84 0.69 5.76
C LEU A 35 3.25 -0.72 6.19
N ALA A 36 2.57 -1.75 5.68
CA ALA A 36 2.95 -3.15 5.92
C ALA A 36 4.37 -3.46 5.41
N ALA A 37 4.80 -2.83 4.30
CA ALA A 37 6.14 -3.04 3.77
C ALA A 37 7.23 -2.49 4.70
N ILE A 38 6.97 -1.41 5.44
CA ILE A 38 7.92 -0.84 6.41
C ILE A 38 8.19 -1.87 7.52
N GLU A 39 7.13 -2.45 8.09
CA GLU A 39 7.23 -3.48 9.14
C GLU A 39 7.99 -4.71 8.63
N LEU A 40 7.65 -5.22 7.45
CA LEU A 40 8.34 -6.37 6.85
C LEU A 40 9.83 -6.10 6.58
N MET A 41 10.17 -4.89 6.16
CA MET A 41 11.56 -4.51 5.87
C MET A 41 12.40 -4.31 7.13
N ALA A 42 11.79 -3.94 8.26
CA ALA A 42 12.47 -3.87 9.54
C ALA A 42 12.97 -5.25 10.00
N ASP A 43 12.16 -6.29 9.77
CA ASP A 43 12.53 -7.68 10.10
C ASP A 43 13.47 -8.31 9.05
N ASN A 44 13.30 -7.97 7.76
CA ASN A 44 14.11 -8.50 6.66
C ASN A 44 14.26 -7.48 5.51
N PRO A 45 15.46 -6.89 5.30
CA PRO A 45 15.65 -5.73 4.42
C PRO A 45 15.62 -6.02 2.90
N SER A 46 14.96 -7.09 2.45
CA SER A 46 14.88 -7.46 1.04
C SER A 46 13.71 -6.76 0.32
N VAL A 47 13.98 -5.68 -0.40
CA VAL A 47 13.00 -4.93 -1.21
C VAL A 47 12.24 -5.82 -2.20
N THR A 48 12.94 -6.74 -2.88
CA THR A 48 12.32 -7.65 -3.85
C THR A 48 11.33 -8.59 -3.17
N ARG A 49 11.71 -9.17 -2.04
CA ARG A 49 10.84 -10.08 -1.28
C ARG A 49 9.64 -9.33 -0.73
N THR A 50 9.84 -8.15 -0.15
CA THR A 50 8.77 -7.31 0.39
C THR A 50 7.76 -6.92 -0.69
N ALA A 51 8.22 -6.55 -1.89
CA ALA A 51 7.33 -6.23 -3.02
C ALA A 51 6.34 -7.37 -3.32
N THR A 52 6.82 -8.61 -3.35
CA THR A 52 5.97 -9.79 -3.54
C THR A 52 5.02 -10.00 -2.36
N LEU A 53 5.50 -9.89 -1.12
CA LEU A 53 4.69 -10.10 0.09
C LEU A 53 3.55 -9.08 0.22
N VAL A 54 3.77 -7.82 -0.16
CA VAL A 54 2.75 -6.76 -0.13
C VAL A 54 1.92 -6.69 -1.42
N GLY A 55 2.04 -7.69 -2.30
CA GLY A 55 1.13 -7.91 -3.43
C GLY A 55 1.39 -7.03 -4.64
N TYR A 56 2.65 -6.64 -4.89
CA TYR A 56 3.07 -6.01 -6.15
C TYR A 56 3.62 -7.05 -7.12
N ALA A 57 3.24 -6.93 -8.39
CA ALA A 57 3.65 -7.86 -9.43
C ALA A 57 5.15 -7.75 -9.75
N THR A 58 5.73 -6.55 -9.60
CA THR A 58 7.16 -6.31 -9.85
C THR A 58 7.78 -5.41 -8.78
N PRO A 59 9.08 -5.56 -8.46
CA PRO A 59 9.78 -4.67 -7.54
C PRO A 59 9.71 -3.20 -7.96
N SER A 60 9.80 -2.90 -9.25
CA SER A 60 9.72 -1.51 -9.75
C SER A 60 8.36 -0.87 -9.48
N SER A 61 7.26 -1.62 -9.62
CA SER A 61 5.91 -1.12 -9.30
C SER A 61 5.75 -0.82 -7.80
N PHE A 62 6.38 -1.63 -6.95
CA PHE A 62 6.44 -1.39 -5.51
C PHE A 62 7.26 -0.14 -5.19
N VAL A 63 8.48 -0.01 -5.73
CA VAL A 63 9.36 1.15 -5.49
C VAL A 63 8.69 2.46 -5.91
N ALA A 64 8.00 2.47 -7.06
CA ALA A 64 7.25 3.64 -7.52
C ALA A 64 6.11 4.01 -6.56
N ALA A 65 5.33 3.02 -6.11
CA ALA A 65 4.25 3.25 -5.17
C ALA A 65 4.77 3.72 -3.80
N PHE A 66 5.84 3.10 -3.29
CA PHE A 66 6.46 3.47 -2.03
C PHE A 66 6.99 4.91 -2.06
N LYS A 67 7.71 5.29 -3.13
CA LYS A 67 8.17 6.67 -3.31
C LYS A 67 7.01 7.66 -3.46
N SER A 68 5.93 7.27 -4.11
CA SER A 68 4.73 8.12 -4.21
C SER A 68 4.06 8.38 -2.86
N GLU A 69 4.12 7.42 -1.93
CA GLU A 69 3.49 7.54 -0.61
C GLU A 69 4.41 8.20 0.44
N LEU A 70 5.72 7.90 0.42
CA LEU A 70 6.67 8.37 1.44
C LEU A 70 7.73 9.38 0.93
N GLY A 71 7.69 9.75 -0.34
CA GLY A 71 8.62 10.70 -0.98
C GLY A 71 10.00 10.14 -1.35
N VAL A 72 10.43 9.05 -0.71
CA VAL A 72 11.74 8.40 -0.91
C VAL A 72 11.61 6.92 -1.26
N PRO A 73 12.58 6.33 -1.99
CA PRO A 73 12.55 4.90 -2.29
C PRO A 73 12.82 4.04 -1.04
N PRO A 74 12.39 2.76 -1.03
CA PRO A 74 12.49 1.87 0.14
C PRO A 74 13.88 1.78 0.77
N ARG A 75 14.94 1.65 -0.04
CA ARG A 75 16.32 1.56 0.47
C ARG A 75 16.76 2.83 1.21
N ALA A 76 16.45 4.00 0.65
CA ALA A 76 16.80 5.27 1.27
C ALA A 76 16.05 5.45 2.60
N PHE A 77 14.77 5.05 2.65
CA PHE A 77 13.98 5.05 3.87
C PHE A 77 14.61 4.18 4.96
N MET A 78 15.00 2.93 4.65
CA MET A 78 15.62 2.02 5.62
C MET A 78 16.98 2.51 6.14
N MET A 79 17.78 3.16 5.28
CA MET A 79 19.06 3.73 5.70
C MET A 79 18.85 4.88 6.69
N ALA A 80 17.88 5.76 6.42
CA ALA A 80 17.58 6.90 7.27
C ALA A 80 16.90 6.52 8.60
N SER A 81 16.22 5.37 8.67
CA SER A 81 15.58 4.88 9.90
C SER A 81 16.51 4.05 10.80
N SER A 82 17.76 3.82 10.38
CA SER A 82 18.76 3.06 11.15
C SER A 82 19.69 3.96 11.99
N ASP A 83 19.46 5.28 11.96
CA ASP A 83 20.05 6.29 12.86
C ASP A 83 19.10 6.57 14.04
#